data_AF-A0AAP0GNX8-F1
#
_entry.id   AF-A0AAP0GNX8-F1
#
_cell.length_a   1.000
_cell.length_b   1.000
_cell.length_c   1.000
_cell.angle_alpha   90.00
_cell.angle_beta   90.00
_cell.angle_gamma   90.00
#
_symmetry.space_group_name_H-M   'P 1'
#
loop_
_entity.id
_entity.type
_entity.pdbx_description
1 polymer ?
#
loop_
_entity_poly.entity_id
_entity_poly.type
_entity_poly.pdbx_seq_one_letter_code
_entity_poly.pdbx_strand_id
1 'polypeptide(L)'
;MALIKSSVLILLLFATLTEILPSGLAELPTPFSGLDPPPSQFPSFDTLQQCWVSMEEMVGCYSDAYRAFLSGNLGLAIGPSCCMAFSDINSNCWSQMFPDAPSFPSSLKDYCTNYQNGQGDAPTPSVEPADV
;
A
#
# COMPACT_ATOMS: atom_id res chain seq x y z
N MET A 1 -40.31 7.79 -6.56
CA MET A 1 -39.98 6.78 -5.52
C MET A 1 -38.48 6.48 -5.42
N ALA A 2 -37.75 6.30 -6.53
CA ALA A 2 -36.29 6.09 -6.52
C ALA A 2 -35.48 7.28 -5.95
N LEU A 3 -35.85 8.51 -6.31
CA LEU A 3 -35.21 9.73 -5.80
C LEU A 3 -35.41 9.94 -4.30
N ILE A 4 -36.59 9.58 -3.79
CA ILE A 4 -36.91 9.64 -2.36
C ILE A 4 -36.08 8.61 -1.60
N LYS A 5 -35.96 7.39 -2.13
CA LYS A 5 -35.13 6.33 -1.54
C LYS A 5 -33.65 6.73 -1.48
N SER A 6 -33.14 7.38 -2.53
CA SER A 6 -31.77 7.90 -2.57
C SER A 6 -31.55 9.05 -1.58
N SER A 7 -32.51 9.97 -1.49
CA SER A 7 -32.46 11.09 -0.54
C SER A 7 -32.54 10.62 0.92
N VAL A 8 -33.38 9.62 1.21
CA VAL A 8 -33.48 8.99 2.54
C VAL A 8 -32.19 8.25 2.90
N LEU A 9 -31.58 7.52 1.96
CA LEU A 9 -30.30 6.84 2.17
C LEU A 9 -29.18 7.83 2.53
N ILE A 10 -29.11 8.96 1.83
CA ILE A 10 -28.12 10.01 2.11
C ILE A 10 -28.34 10.61 3.51
N LEU A 11 -29.59 10.92 3.87
CA LEU A 11 -29.91 11.47 5.19
C LEU A 11 -29.56 10.52 6.34
N LEU A 12 -29.77 9.21 6.15
CA LEU A 12 -29.40 8.19 7.15
C LEU A 12 -27.88 8.08 7.34
N LEU A 13 -27.10 8.15 6.27
CA LEU A 13 -25.63 8.12 6.35
C LEU A 13 -25.08 9.33 7.13
N PHE A 14 -25.60 10.54 6.87
CA PHE A 14 -25.18 11.74 7.60
C PHE A 14 -25.53 11.69 9.10
N ALA A 15 -26.70 11.16 9.46
CA ALA A 15 -27.11 11.03 10.86
C ALA A 15 -26.23 10.05 11.66
N THR A 16 -25.65 9.03 11.02
CA THR A 16 -24.71 8.12 11.70
C THR A 16 -23.35 8.73 11.98
N LEU A 17 -22.91 9.73 11.18
CA LEU A 17 -21.62 10.38 11.38
C LEU A 17 -21.63 11.35 12.58
N THR A 18 -22.78 11.91 12.96
CA THR A 18 -22.87 12.88 14.07
C THR A 18 -22.79 12.24 15.46
N GLU A 19 -23.08 10.95 15.57
CA GLU A 19 -23.04 10.18 16.82
C GLU A 19 -21.65 9.58 17.13
N ILE A 20 -20.67 9.74 16.23
CA ILE A 20 -19.31 9.16 16.40
C ILE A 20 -18.34 10.15 17.05
N LEU A 21 -18.78 11.37 17.41
CA LEU A 21 -17.96 12.25 18.25
C LEU A 21 -18.26 11.97 19.73
N PRO A 22 -17.39 11.28 20.49
CA PRO A 22 -17.55 11.20 21.93
C PRO A 22 -17.44 12.62 22.51
N SER A 23 -18.58 13.21 22.86
CA SER A 23 -18.64 14.36 23.76
C SER A 23 -18.22 13.90 25.15
N GLY A 24 -16.91 13.93 25.41
CA GLY A 24 -16.28 13.53 26.66
C GLY A 24 -15.05 14.38 26.97
N LEU A 25 -15.23 15.70 27.09
CA LEU A 25 -14.29 16.56 27.82
C LEU A 25 -14.47 16.29 29.33
N ALA A 26 -13.74 15.32 29.84
CA ALA A 26 -13.46 15.21 31.27
C ALA A 26 -11.95 15.01 31.41
N GLU A 27 -11.26 16.10 31.72
CA GLU A 27 -9.87 16.05 32.16
C GLU A 27 -9.82 15.32 33.50
N LEU A 28 -9.32 14.08 33.48
CA LEU A 28 -8.84 13.40 34.69
C LEU A 28 -7.31 13.40 34.61
N PRO A 29 -6.60 14.12 35.50
CA PRO A 29 -5.16 13.95 35.63
C PRO A 29 -4.91 12.55 36.21
N THR A 30 -4.75 11.54 35.36
CA THR A 30 -4.27 10.23 35.80
C THR A 30 -2.75 10.30 35.96
N PRO A 31 -2.21 10.11 37.17
CA PRO A 31 -0.77 9.93 37.37
C PRO A 31 -0.43 8.49 36.98
N PHE A 32 -0.41 8.17 35.69
CA PHE A 32 0.17 6.93 35.20
C PHE A 32 1.61 7.22 34.77
N SER A 33 2.45 7.42 35.79
CA SER A 33 3.88 7.22 35.67
C SER A 33 4.15 5.74 35.35
N GLY A 34 4.89 5.47 34.28
CA GLY A 34 5.75 4.28 34.21
C GLY A 34 5.24 3.06 33.45
N LEU A 35 4.50 3.23 32.34
CA LEU A 35 4.41 2.19 31.32
C LEU A 35 4.76 2.81 29.97
N ASP A 36 6.06 2.87 29.67
CA ASP A 36 6.49 2.97 28.29
C ASP A 36 5.79 1.83 27.52
N PRO A 37 5.01 2.13 26.45
CA PRO A 37 4.51 1.08 25.60
C PRO A 37 5.71 0.26 25.13
N PRO A 38 5.62 -1.09 25.10
CA PRO A 38 6.69 -1.92 24.58
C PRO A 38 7.08 -1.37 23.20
N PRO A 39 8.39 -1.35 22.84
CA PRO A 39 8.81 -0.83 21.55
C PRO A 39 7.99 -1.54 20.47
N SER A 40 7.13 -0.76 19.82
CA SER A 40 6.21 -1.25 18.80
C SER A 40 7.05 -1.95 17.74
N GLN A 41 6.88 -3.27 17.61
CA GLN A 41 7.56 -4.05 16.57
C GLN A 41 7.05 -3.69 15.17
N PHE A 42 5.95 -2.94 15.11
CA PHE A 42 5.35 -2.43 13.89
C PHE A 42 5.73 -0.97 13.67
N PRO A 43 6.05 -0.58 12.43
CA PRO A 43 6.31 0.81 12.09
C PRO A 43 5.07 1.66 12.39
N SER A 44 5.30 2.91 12.81
CA SER A 44 4.20 3.86 12.92
C SER A 44 3.65 4.18 11.53
N PHE A 45 2.39 4.59 11.48
CA PHE A 45 1.75 4.94 10.20
C PHE A 45 2.51 6.05 9.47
N ASP A 46 3.02 7.04 10.21
CA ASP A 46 3.81 8.15 9.64
C ASP A 46 5.12 7.69 9.00
N THR A 47 5.86 6.77 9.64
CA THR A 47 7.12 6.26 9.08
C THR A 47 6.88 5.35 7.89
N LEU A 48 5.82 4.54 7.93
CA LEU A 48 5.38 3.73 6.80
C LEU A 48 4.99 4.62 5.61
N GLN A 49 4.21 5.67 5.85
CA GLN A 49 3.79 6.61 4.81
C GLN A 49 5.00 7.31 4.17
N GLN A 50 5.97 7.75 4.95
CA GLN A 50 7.21 8.34 4.43
C GLN A 50 8.00 7.39 3.52
N CYS A 51 8.00 6.10 3.84
CA CYS A 51 8.63 5.07 3.01
C CYS A 51 7.91 4.85 1.67
N TRP A 52 6.59 4.98 1.64
CA TRP A 52 5.81 4.91 0.40
C TRP A 52 5.87 6.22 -0.41
N VAL A 53 5.94 7.37 0.26
CA VAL A 53 6.09 8.69 -0.37
C VAL A 53 7.43 8.80 -1.11
N SER A 54 8.46 8.06 -0.68
CA SER A 54 9.71 7.96 -1.45
C SER A 54 9.53 7.32 -2.84
N MET A 55 8.39 6.67 -3.12
CA MET A 55 8.03 6.13 -4.45
C MET A 55 7.17 7.09 -5.30
N GLU A 56 6.99 8.35 -4.87
CA GLU A 56 6.02 9.30 -5.44
C GLU A 56 6.18 9.58 -6.94
N GLU A 57 7.34 9.30 -7.54
CA GLU A 57 7.54 9.57 -8.96
C GLU A 57 6.67 8.65 -9.86
N MET A 58 6.15 7.53 -9.35
CA MET A 58 5.32 6.62 -10.14
C MET A 58 4.04 6.17 -9.43
N VAL A 59 3.00 6.98 -9.61
CA VAL A 59 1.61 6.64 -9.32
C VAL A 59 1.30 5.26 -9.92
N GLY A 60 1.03 4.27 -9.06
CA GLY A 60 0.70 2.89 -9.45
C GLY A 60 1.73 1.83 -9.01
N CYS A 61 2.99 2.19 -8.80
CA CYS A 61 4.02 1.22 -8.40
C CYS A 61 3.83 0.70 -6.98
N TYR A 62 3.26 1.51 -6.09
CA TYR A 62 2.77 1.07 -4.78
C TYR A 62 1.79 -0.11 -4.91
N SER A 63 0.74 0.05 -5.73
CA SER A 63 -0.29 -0.98 -5.88
C SER A 63 0.24 -2.23 -6.54
N ASP A 64 1.16 -2.07 -7.50
CA ASP A 64 1.84 -3.18 -8.16
C ASP A 64 2.77 -3.92 -7.21
N ALA A 65 3.49 -3.23 -6.31
CA ALA A 65 4.29 -3.83 -5.26
C ALA A 65 3.44 -4.69 -4.32
N TYR A 66 2.32 -4.16 -3.84
CA TYR A 66 1.39 -4.92 -2.99
C TYR A 66 0.78 -6.10 -3.72
N ARG A 67 0.37 -5.94 -4.98
CA ARG A 67 -0.16 -7.04 -5.78
C ARG A 67 0.90 -8.12 -6.00
N ALA A 68 2.14 -7.73 -6.28
CA ALA A 68 3.26 -8.66 -6.46
C ALA A 68 3.58 -9.41 -5.16
N PHE A 69 3.53 -8.71 -4.02
CA PHE A 69 3.73 -9.30 -2.72
C PHE A 69 2.63 -10.32 -2.37
N LEU A 70 1.36 -9.95 -2.54
CA LEU A 70 0.23 -10.85 -2.24
C LEU A 70 0.15 -12.05 -3.19
N SER A 71 0.49 -11.85 -4.46
CA SER A 71 0.48 -12.95 -5.45
C SER A 71 1.76 -13.79 -5.44
N GLY A 72 2.86 -13.28 -4.86
CA GLY A 72 4.19 -13.84 -5.00
C GLY A 72 4.74 -13.80 -6.44
N ASN A 73 4.07 -13.11 -7.37
CA ASN A 73 4.43 -13.08 -8.78
C ASN A 73 4.80 -11.65 -9.21
N LEU A 74 6.10 -11.41 -9.34
CA LEU A 74 6.64 -10.12 -9.78
C LEU A 74 6.32 -9.84 -11.26
N GLY A 75 6.30 -10.86 -12.11
CA GLY A 75 6.07 -10.78 -13.57
C GLY A 75 4.67 -10.31 -13.98
N LEU A 76 3.66 -10.68 -13.20
CA LEU A 76 2.28 -10.28 -13.48
C LEU A 76 1.99 -8.85 -13.00
N ALA A 77 2.73 -8.39 -11.99
CA ALA A 77 2.36 -7.21 -11.23
C ALA A 77 3.28 -6.02 -11.46
N ILE A 78 4.59 -6.22 -11.64
CA ILE A 78 5.60 -5.15 -11.68
C ILE A 78 5.98 -4.82 -13.11
N GLY A 79 5.59 -3.65 -13.60
CA GLY A 79 6.04 -3.13 -14.89
C GLY A 79 7.50 -2.62 -14.86
N PRO A 80 8.15 -2.49 -16.03
CA PRO A 80 9.54 -2.00 -16.14
C PRO A 80 9.71 -0.55 -15.68
N SER A 81 8.66 0.27 -15.76
CA SER A 81 8.66 1.62 -15.18
C SER A 81 8.93 1.55 -13.68
N CYS A 82 8.22 0.69 -12.94
CA CYS A 82 8.30 0.62 -11.49
C CYS A 82 9.66 0.21 -10.93
N CYS A 83 10.51 -0.43 -11.73
CA CYS A 83 11.83 -0.84 -11.30
C CYS A 83 12.74 0.31 -10.85
N MET A 84 12.58 1.51 -11.43
CA MET A 84 13.35 2.69 -11.02
C MET A 84 12.86 3.25 -9.68
N ALA A 85 11.54 3.24 -9.43
CA ALA A 85 11.03 3.62 -8.11
C ALA A 85 11.51 2.66 -7.02
N PHE A 86 11.60 1.36 -7.32
CA PHE A 86 12.05 0.37 -6.34
C PHE A 86 13.53 0.45 -6.01
N SER A 87 14.38 0.90 -6.94
CA SER A 87 15.81 1.10 -6.67
C SER A 87 16.06 2.24 -5.69
N ASP A 88 15.14 3.22 -5.63
CA ASP A 88 15.31 4.44 -4.83
C ASP A 88 14.80 4.27 -3.40
N ILE A 89 14.12 3.15 -3.11
CA ILE A 89 13.67 2.80 -1.77
C ILE A 89 14.87 2.47 -0.88
N ASN A 90 14.97 3.21 0.22
CA ASN A 90 15.99 2.94 1.23
C ASN A 90 15.81 1.56 1.89
N SER A 91 16.93 0.92 2.27
CA SER A 91 16.92 -0.42 2.89
C SER A 91 16.09 -0.50 4.17
N ASN A 92 16.04 0.58 4.95
CA ASN A 92 15.23 0.65 6.17
C ASN A 92 13.72 0.63 5.89
N CYS A 93 13.31 1.13 4.72
CA CYS A 93 11.90 1.17 4.34
C CYS A 93 11.36 -0.20 3.98
N TRP A 94 12.18 -1.08 3.39
CA TRP A 94 11.75 -2.44 3.05
C TRP A 94 11.22 -3.21 4.27
N SER A 95 11.93 -3.16 5.39
CA SER A 95 11.50 -3.82 6.63
C SER A 95 10.25 -3.21 7.26
N GLN A 96 9.98 -1.93 7.00
CA GLN A 96 8.75 -1.28 7.48
C GLN A 96 7.56 -1.61 6.58
N MET A 97 7.78 -1.66 5.26
CA MET A 97 6.74 -1.92 4.28
C MET A 97 6.33 -3.39 4.20
N PHE A 98 7.31 -4.29 4.34
CA PHE A 98 7.14 -5.74 4.22
C PHE A 98 7.82 -6.47 5.39
N PRO A 99 7.33 -6.31 6.63
CA PRO A 99 7.97 -6.88 7.82
C PRO A 99 8.08 -8.42 7.79
N ASP A 100 7.08 -9.10 7.20
CA ASP A 100 7.04 -10.56 7.10
C ASP A 100 7.73 -11.10 5.84
N ALA A 101 8.37 -10.25 5.02
CA ALA A 101 8.91 -10.62 3.71
C ALA A 101 10.35 -10.15 3.50
N PRO A 102 11.32 -10.63 4.30
CA PRO A 102 12.70 -10.18 4.23
C PRO A 102 13.39 -10.49 2.89
N SER A 103 12.90 -11.47 2.13
CA SER A 103 13.43 -11.84 0.82
C SER A 103 12.84 -11.02 -0.34
N PHE A 104 11.69 -10.37 -0.16
CA PHE A 104 10.99 -9.64 -1.21
C PHE A 104 11.84 -8.54 -1.87
N PRO A 105 12.61 -7.72 -1.13
CA PRO A 105 13.47 -6.69 -1.71
C PRO A 105 14.53 -7.28 -2.67
N SER A 106 15.15 -8.39 -2.27
CA SER A 106 16.16 -9.09 -3.07
C SER A 106 15.56 -9.65 -4.35
N SER A 107 14.42 -10.34 -4.25
CA SER A 107 13.71 -10.88 -5.41
C SER A 107 13.29 -9.79 -6.39
N LEU A 108 12.82 -8.64 -5.89
CA LEU A 108 12.44 -7.50 -6.70
C LEU A 108 13.64 -6.88 -7.42
N LYS A 109 14.80 -6.79 -6.74
CA LYS A 109 16.05 -6.31 -7.35
C LYS A 109 16.52 -7.22 -8.47
N ASP A 110 16.49 -8.53 -8.24
CA ASP A 110 16.90 -9.52 -9.26
C ASP A 110 15.96 -9.46 -10.47
N TYR A 111 14.66 -9.37 -10.22
CA TYR A 111 13.64 -9.17 -11.26
C TYR A 111 13.93 -7.92 -12.08
N CYS A 112 14.12 -6.77 -11.44
CA CYS A 112 14.36 -5.51 -12.14
C CYS A 112 15.68 -5.48 -12.92
N THR A 113 16.72 -6.15 -12.40
CA THR A 113 17.99 -6.32 -13.12
C THR A 113 17.79 -7.12 -14.39
N ASN A 114 16.98 -8.19 -14.36
CA ASN A 114 16.67 -9.00 -15.54
C ASN A 114 15.86 -8.23 -16.60
N TYR A 115 14.95 -7.35 -16.17
CA TYR A 115 14.25 -6.44 -17.09
C TYR A 115 15.20 -5.50 -17.82
N GLN A 116 16.13 -4.87 -17.11
CA GLN A 116 17.13 -3.96 -17.69
C GLN A 116 18.07 -4.69 -18.66
N ASN A 117 18.35 -5.97 -18.41
CA ASN A 117 19.16 -6.81 -19.29
C ASN A 117 18.39 -7.39 -20.49
N GLY A 118 17.12 -6.99 -20.70
CA GLY A 118 16.31 -7.41 -21.85
C GLY A 118 15.73 -8.83 -21.73
N GLN A 119 15.69 -9.39 -20.53
CA GLN A 119 15.23 -10.74 -20.24
C GLN A 119 13.93 -10.79 -19.41
N GLY A 120 13.34 -9.62 -19.17
CA GLY A 120 11.99 -9.50 -18.64
C GLY A 120 11.00 -9.70 -19.76
N ASP A 121 10.59 -10.94 -20.00
CA ASP A 121 9.51 -11.27 -20.93
C ASP A 121 8.26 -10.49 -20.50
N ALA A 122 7.98 -9.39 -21.21
CA ALA A 122 6.64 -8.83 -21.24
C ALA A 122 5.67 -9.97 -21.59
N PRO A 123 4.57 -10.16 -20.84
CA PRO A 123 3.54 -11.06 -21.30
C PRO A 123 3.09 -10.53 -22.66
N THR A 124 3.41 -11.29 -23.70
CA THR A 124 2.98 -11.01 -25.07
C THR A 124 1.46 -10.80 -25.01
N PRO A 125 0.93 -9.64 -25.42
CA PRO A 125 -0.49 -9.50 -25.60
C PRO A 125 -0.88 -10.58 -26.61
N SER A 126 -1.65 -11.56 -26.15
CA SER A 126 -2.35 -12.48 -27.04
C SER A 126 -3.32 -11.61 -27.84
N VAL A 127 -2.84 -11.07 -28.96
CA VAL A 127 -3.70 -10.62 -30.04
C VAL A 127 -4.30 -11.91 -30.58
N GLU A 128 -5.42 -12.29 -29.99
CA GLU A 128 -6.37 -13.20 -30.62
C GLU A 128 -6.79 -12.53 -31.93
N PRO A 129 -6.47 -13.11 -33.10
CA PRO A 129 -7.01 -12.63 -34.35
C PRO A 129 -8.50 -12.92 -34.34
N ALA A 130 -9.31 -11.87 -34.50
CA ALA A 130 -10.71 -12.03 -34.86
C ALA A 130 -10.75 -12.75 -36.21
N ASP A 131 -11.09 -14.03 -36.18
CA ASP A 131 -11.52 -14.80 -37.33
C ASP A 131 -13.05 -14.85 -37.32
N VAL A 132 -13.61 -14.66 -38.52
CA VAL A 132 -15.01 -14.63 -38.96
C VAL A 132 -15.81 -13.32 -38.83
#